data_AF-A0A3D4TLU3-F1
#
_entry.id   AF-A0A3D4TLU3-F1
#
_cell.length_a   1.000
_cell.length_b   1.000
_cell.length_c   1.000
_cell.angle_alpha   90.00
_cell.angle_beta   90.00
_cell.angle_gamma   90.00
#
_symmetry.space_group_name_H-M   'P 1'
#
loop_
_entity.id
_entity.type
_entity.pdbx_description
1 polymer ?
#
loop_
_entity_poly.entity_id
_entity_poly.type
_entity_poly.pdbx_seq_one_letter_code
_entity_poly.pdbx_strand_id
1 'polypeptide(L)'
;MNLRRLWAIMLKELRQLRRDRITLAMIVGIPVMQLLLFGYAINLNLRHLDAGVADQANSAASRVLVQDMVATGVITPRSEAYSPDQLMQALRRGEISVGIVVPADFERRRFDGREAVQVLVDGSDTVVQSAAIQLAQVPLDTRPTSNTRPLREGSIASGQVSVTSFYNPQRRSAVNIVPGLIGVILTMTLVMFTAVAVVRERERGNMELLIATPVSRSELMVGKVLPYAAIGLLQTTLVLVLGTWLFQVPIRGSLLDIYLAAVLLVLANLALGLLISTRARSQFQAMQMTLFLFLPSILLSGFMFPFAGMPRPVQWLAEVLPLTHFLR
;
A
#
# COMPACT_ATOMS: atom_id res chain seq x y z
N MET A 1 21.11 -8.05 35.99
CA MET A 1 21.83 -7.76 34.74
C MET A 1 22.77 -6.58 34.97
N ASN A 2 24.04 -6.65 34.57
CA ASN A 2 24.97 -5.54 34.74
C ASN A 2 24.93 -4.60 33.53
N LEU A 3 24.35 -3.40 33.69
CA LEU A 3 24.18 -2.41 32.61
C LEU A 3 25.49 -2.05 31.89
N ARG A 4 26.62 -2.03 32.62
CA ARG A 4 27.94 -1.73 32.03
C ARG A 4 28.37 -2.80 31.03
N ARG A 5 28.07 -4.08 31.32
CA ARG A 5 28.38 -5.21 30.42
C ARG A 5 27.49 -5.18 29.19
N LEU A 6 26.20 -4.94 29.38
CA LEU A 6 25.24 -4.80 28.27
C LEU A 6 25.67 -3.68 27.31
N TRP A 7 26.01 -2.51 27.86
CA TRP A 7 26.48 -1.38 27.07
C TRP A 7 27.78 -1.69 26.31
N ALA A 8 28.72 -2.40 26.94
CA ALA A 8 29.96 -2.80 26.29
C ALA A 8 29.73 -3.75 25.10
N ILE A 9 28.80 -4.71 25.25
CA ILE A 9 28.41 -5.64 24.17
C ILE A 9 27.75 -4.86 23.02
N MET A 10 26.80 -3.98 23.33
CA MET A 10 26.16 -3.12 22.33
C MET A 10 27.19 -2.28 21.56
N LEU A 11 28.14 -1.65 22.26
CA LEU A 11 29.16 -0.80 21.63
C LEU A 11 30.12 -1.60 20.75
N LYS A 12 30.37 -2.87 21.10
CA LYS A 12 31.14 -3.79 20.26
C LYS A 12 30.38 -4.07 18.96
N GLU A 13 29.11 -4.45 19.08
CA GLU A 13 28.27 -4.83 17.93
C GLU A 13 28.03 -3.63 17.00
N LEU A 14 27.78 -2.44 17.54
CA LEU A 14 27.66 -1.22 16.73
C LEU A 14 28.97 -0.91 15.97
N ARG A 15 30.14 -1.11 16.60
CA ARG A 15 31.44 -0.95 15.93
C ARG A 15 31.66 -2.01 14.85
N GLN A 16 31.21 -3.24 15.06
CA GLN A 16 31.31 -4.32 14.10
C GLN A 16 30.40 -4.06 12.90
N LEU A 17 29.14 -3.69 13.14
CA LEU A 17 28.20 -3.27 12.11
C LEU A 17 28.75 -2.12 11.30
N ARG A 18 29.31 -1.09 11.96
CA ARG A 18 29.91 0.06 11.27
C ARG A 18 31.08 -0.31 10.35
N ARG A 19 31.82 -1.39 10.68
CA ARG A 19 32.96 -1.86 9.89
C ARG A 19 32.56 -2.82 8.77
N ASP A 20 31.45 -3.54 8.93
CA ASP A 20 30.90 -4.43 7.92
C ASP A 20 30.16 -3.60 6.84
N ARG A 21 30.92 -3.11 5.87
CA ARG A 21 30.43 -2.25 4.78
C ARG A 21 29.32 -2.91 3.96
N ILE A 22 29.36 -4.23 3.81
CA ILE A 22 28.34 -4.98 3.06
C ILE A 22 27.04 -4.96 3.85
N THR A 23 27.11 -5.23 5.16
CA THR A 23 25.92 -5.18 6.04
C THR A 23 25.33 -3.77 6.08
N LEU A 24 26.14 -2.72 6.24
CA LEU A 24 25.66 -1.34 6.17
C LEU A 24 25.04 -1.00 4.81
N ALA A 25 25.68 -1.40 3.71
CA ALA A 25 25.17 -1.16 2.37
C ALA A 25 23.82 -1.87 2.16
N MET A 26 23.62 -3.07 2.70
CA MET A 26 22.32 -3.76 2.66
C MET A 26 21.27 -3.10 3.55
N ILE A 27 21.64 -2.67 4.76
CA ILE A 27 20.73 -2.00 5.71
C ILE A 27 20.11 -0.74 5.12
N VAL A 28 20.86 0.01 4.29
CA VAL A 28 20.38 1.22 3.63
C VAL A 28 19.85 0.91 2.23
N GLY A 29 20.62 0.16 1.44
CA GLY A 29 20.35 -0.08 0.03
C GLY A 29 19.09 -0.91 -0.21
N ILE A 30 18.83 -1.96 0.58
CA ILE A 30 17.62 -2.78 0.41
C ILE A 30 16.35 -1.95 0.66
N PRO A 31 16.22 -1.21 1.79
CA PRO A 31 15.09 -0.30 1.99
C PRO A 31 14.91 0.75 0.90
N VAL A 32 15.99 1.39 0.45
CA VAL A 32 15.93 2.40 -0.63
C VAL A 32 15.41 1.75 -1.90
N MET A 33 15.98 0.62 -2.29
CA MET A 33 15.56 -0.14 -3.46
C MET A 33 14.10 -0.57 -3.33
N GLN A 34 13.66 -1.09 -2.19
CA GLN A 34 12.27 -1.49 -1.96
C GLN A 34 11.31 -0.31 -2.03
N LEU A 35 11.67 0.83 -1.45
CA LEU A 35 10.86 2.03 -1.50
C LEU A 35 10.75 2.57 -2.93
N LEU A 36 11.84 2.56 -3.69
CA LEU A 36 11.83 2.96 -5.10
C LEU A 36 11.00 1.98 -5.94
N LEU A 37 11.27 0.68 -5.82
CA LEU A 37 10.56 -0.35 -6.56
C LEU A 37 9.07 -0.30 -6.24
N PHE A 38 8.66 -0.43 -4.98
CA PHE A 38 7.23 -0.47 -4.65
C PHE A 38 6.56 0.90 -4.72
N GLY A 39 7.26 1.97 -4.37
CA GLY A 39 6.70 3.33 -4.43
C GLY A 39 6.41 3.80 -5.86
N TYR A 40 7.19 3.35 -6.86
CA TYR A 40 6.92 3.64 -8.28
C TYR A 40 6.17 2.52 -8.99
N ALA A 41 6.42 1.25 -8.69
CA ALA A 41 5.80 0.12 -9.39
C ALA A 41 4.35 -0.12 -8.97
N ILE A 42 4.01 0.08 -7.68
CA ILE A 42 2.62 -0.05 -7.22
C ILE A 42 1.91 1.27 -7.53
N ASN A 43 1.39 1.37 -8.76
CA ASN A 43 0.62 2.52 -9.23
C ASN A 43 -0.85 2.13 -9.42
N LEU A 44 -1.67 2.42 -8.41
CA LEU A 44 -3.13 2.28 -8.43
C LEU A 44 -3.82 3.56 -8.94
N ASN A 45 -3.08 4.51 -9.53
CA ASN A 45 -3.67 5.75 -10.02
C ASN A 45 -4.58 5.43 -11.21
N LEU A 46 -5.85 5.77 -11.07
CA LEU A 46 -6.89 5.57 -12.08
C LEU A 46 -6.81 6.55 -13.27
N ARG A 47 -5.66 7.17 -13.52
CA ARG A 47 -5.56 8.26 -14.50
C ARG A 47 -5.05 7.74 -15.84
N HIS A 48 -5.58 8.31 -16.92
CA HIS A 48 -5.22 8.00 -18.30
C HIS A 48 -5.57 6.56 -18.73
N LEU A 49 -6.69 6.02 -18.25
CA LEU A 49 -7.21 4.75 -18.76
C LEU A 49 -7.68 4.94 -20.20
N ASP A 50 -7.22 4.09 -21.10
CA ASP A 50 -7.67 4.11 -22.49
C ASP A 50 -9.17 3.83 -22.55
N ALA A 51 -9.93 4.80 -23.05
CA ALA A 51 -11.37 4.71 -23.11
C ALA A 51 -11.89 4.73 -24.55
N GLY A 52 -12.86 3.86 -24.82
CA GLY A 52 -13.70 3.91 -26.01
C GLY A 52 -15.04 4.54 -25.68
N VAL A 53 -15.52 5.44 -26.54
CA VAL A 53 -16.83 6.08 -26.40
C VAL A 53 -17.73 5.67 -27.56
N ALA A 54 -18.92 5.18 -27.23
CA ALA A 54 -20.00 4.87 -28.15
C ALA A 54 -21.16 5.84 -27.89
N ASP A 55 -21.11 7.02 -28.51
CA ASP A 55 -22.21 8.00 -28.43
C ASP A 55 -23.22 7.80 -29.56
N GLN A 56 -24.34 7.16 -29.23
CA GLN A 56 -25.45 6.97 -30.17
C GLN A 56 -26.45 8.14 -30.14
N ALA A 57 -26.46 8.94 -29.07
CA ALA A 57 -27.34 10.09 -28.93
C ALA A 57 -26.91 11.26 -29.82
N ASN A 58 -25.59 11.44 -29.99
CA ASN A 58 -24.97 12.51 -30.79
C ASN A 58 -25.52 13.92 -30.46
N SER A 59 -25.95 14.14 -29.23
CA SER A 59 -26.59 15.38 -28.80
C SER A 59 -25.59 16.33 -28.14
N ALA A 60 -25.98 17.60 -27.97
CA ALA A 60 -25.12 18.55 -27.26
C ALA A 60 -24.90 18.14 -25.80
N ALA A 61 -25.93 17.57 -25.17
CA ALA A 61 -25.86 17.12 -23.79
C ALA A 61 -25.00 15.85 -23.60
N SER A 62 -24.99 14.93 -24.57
CA SER A 62 -24.11 13.74 -24.53
C SER A 62 -22.64 14.14 -24.68
N ARG A 63 -22.33 15.07 -25.59
CA ARG A 63 -20.96 15.58 -25.77
C ARG A 63 -20.41 16.27 -24.52
N VAL A 64 -21.22 17.11 -23.86
CA VAL A 64 -20.84 17.75 -22.60
C VAL A 64 -20.54 16.71 -21.52
N LEU A 65 -21.40 15.69 -21.38
CA LEU A 65 -21.17 14.63 -20.39
C LEU A 65 -19.88 13.84 -20.66
N VAL A 66 -19.61 13.47 -21.91
CA VAL A 66 -18.35 12.80 -22.28
C VAL A 66 -17.16 13.71 -21.97
N GLN A 67 -17.26 15.01 -22.29
CA GLN A 67 -16.21 15.97 -21.99
C GLN A 67 -15.98 16.14 -20.48
N ASP A 68 -17.04 16.14 -19.66
CA ASP A 68 -16.95 16.17 -18.21
C ASP A 68 -16.28 14.91 -17.66
N MET A 69 -16.60 13.74 -18.22
CA MET A 69 -15.93 12.47 -17.88
C MET A 69 -14.45 12.49 -18.24
N VAL A 70 -14.07 13.03 -19.41
CA VAL A 70 -12.66 13.22 -19.80
C VAL A 70 -11.95 14.24 -18.91
N ALA A 71 -12.65 15.32 -18.52
CA ALA A 71 -12.12 16.36 -17.63
C ALA A 71 -11.79 15.83 -16.22
N THR A 72 -12.38 14.70 -15.79
CA THR A 72 -11.98 14.03 -14.54
C THR A 72 -10.53 13.52 -14.56
N GLY A 73 -9.93 13.34 -15.75
CA GLY A 73 -8.59 12.80 -15.94
C GLY A 73 -8.47 11.30 -15.66
N VAL A 74 -9.60 10.61 -15.42
CA VAL A 74 -9.65 9.16 -15.24
C VAL A 74 -9.45 8.45 -16.58
N ILE A 75 -10.03 8.98 -17.65
CA ILE A 75 -10.05 8.37 -18.98
C ILE A 75 -9.35 9.25 -20.01
N THR A 76 -8.71 8.60 -20.99
CA THR A 76 -8.21 9.22 -22.23
C THR A 76 -8.95 8.60 -23.41
N PRO A 77 -9.79 9.36 -24.14
CA PRO A 77 -10.51 8.81 -25.27
C PRO A 77 -9.55 8.48 -26.41
N ARG A 78 -9.50 7.21 -26.85
CA ARG A 78 -8.67 6.80 -28.00
C ARG A 78 -9.39 6.92 -29.33
N SER A 79 -10.72 6.84 -29.35
CA SER A 79 -11.52 7.12 -30.55
C SER A 79 -12.97 7.45 -30.21
N GLU A 80 -13.57 8.29 -31.06
CA GLU A 80 -14.87 8.94 -30.82
C GLU A 80 -16.07 8.15 -31.35
N ALA A 81 -15.87 7.03 -32.05
CA ALA A 81 -16.95 6.34 -32.76
C ALA A 81 -16.82 4.82 -32.70
N TYR A 82 -17.12 4.23 -31.54
CA TYR A 82 -17.40 2.81 -31.44
C TYR A 82 -18.90 2.53 -31.53
N SER A 83 -19.29 1.43 -32.18
CA SER A 83 -20.56 0.79 -31.82
C SER A 83 -20.42 0.03 -30.49
N PRO A 84 -21.50 -0.23 -29.73
CA PRO A 84 -21.41 -1.02 -28.49
C PRO A 84 -20.72 -2.38 -28.68
N ASP A 85 -20.94 -3.03 -29.83
CA ASP A 85 -20.30 -4.31 -30.16
C ASP A 85 -18.80 -4.15 -30.43
N GLN A 86 -18.39 -3.09 -31.14
CA GLN A 86 -16.97 -2.80 -31.36
C GLN A 86 -16.26 -2.45 -30.05
N LEU A 87 -16.96 -1.75 -29.15
CA LEU A 87 -16.46 -1.37 -27.83
C LEU A 87 -16.26 -2.61 -26.95
N MET A 88 -17.19 -3.58 -26.97
CA MET A 88 -17.00 -4.88 -26.32
C MET A 88 -15.84 -5.68 -26.92
N GLN A 89 -15.65 -5.65 -28.24
CA GLN A 89 -14.52 -6.32 -28.88
C GLN A 89 -13.18 -5.65 -28.51
N ALA A 90 -13.12 -4.33 -28.49
CA ALA A 90 -11.93 -3.57 -28.10
C ALA A 90 -11.57 -3.81 -26.62
N LEU A 91 -12.56 -3.89 -25.73
CA LEU A 91 -12.37 -4.31 -24.34
C LEU A 91 -11.79 -5.74 -24.26
N ARG A 92 -12.38 -6.69 -24.99
CA ARG A 92 -11.89 -8.09 -25.00
C ARG A 92 -10.49 -8.25 -25.59
N ARG A 93 -10.10 -7.39 -26.54
CA ARG A 93 -8.74 -7.38 -27.12
C ARG A 93 -7.73 -6.61 -26.27
N GLY A 94 -8.17 -5.96 -25.18
CA GLY A 94 -7.32 -5.14 -24.33
C GLY A 94 -6.86 -3.83 -24.98
N GLU A 95 -7.52 -3.37 -26.04
CA GLU A 95 -7.20 -2.12 -26.75
C GLU A 95 -7.68 -0.89 -25.98
N ILE A 96 -8.75 -1.06 -25.18
CA ILE A 96 -9.30 -0.08 -24.26
C ILE A 96 -9.54 -0.75 -22.90
N SER A 97 -9.41 0.01 -21.83
CA SER A 97 -9.68 -0.44 -20.46
C SER A 97 -11.11 -0.07 -20.01
N VAL A 98 -11.67 1.01 -20.55
CA VAL A 98 -13.01 1.50 -20.20
C VAL A 98 -13.84 1.73 -21.46
N GLY A 99 -15.08 1.31 -21.43
CA GLY A 99 -16.07 1.54 -22.45
C GLY A 99 -17.20 2.43 -21.94
N ILE A 100 -17.56 3.49 -22.66
CA ILE A 100 -18.67 4.37 -22.30
C ILE A 100 -19.72 4.29 -23.39
N VAL A 101 -20.94 3.87 -23.04
CA VAL A 101 -22.06 3.75 -23.97
C VAL A 101 -23.11 4.79 -23.62
N VAL A 102 -23.35 5.72 -24.53
CA VAL A 102 -24.44 6.69 -24.46
C VAL A 102 -25.53 6.25 -25.45
N PRO A 103 -26.68 5.76 -24.97
CA PRO A 103 -27.73 5.22 -25.82
C PRO A 103 -28.48 6.33 -26.58
N ALA A 104 -29.08 6.00 -27.73
CA ALA A 104 -29.78 6.98 -28.57
C ALA A 104 -30.93 7.73 -27.86
N ASP A 105 -31.53 7.13 -26.83
CA ASP A 105 -32.60 7.73 -26.01
C ASP A 105 -32.08 8.47 -24.76
N PHE A 106 -30.78 8.81 -24.71
CA PHE A 106 -30.10 9.48 -23.60
C PHE A 106 -30.88 10.66 -22.99
N GLU A 107 -31.35 11.60 -23.82
CA GLU A 107 -32.03 12.79 -23.31
C GLU A 107 -33.33 12.43 -22.60
N ARG A 108 -34.11 11.49 -23.16
CA ARG A 108 -35.33 11.00 -22.54
C ARG A 108 -35.04 10.29 -21.21
N ARG A 109 -34.00 9.44 -21.16
CA ARG A 109 -33.60 8.77 -19.92
C ARG A 109 -33.15 9.75 -18.84
N ARG A 110 -32.43 10.81 -19.23
CA ARG A 110 -32.01 11.90 -18.34
C ARG A 110 -33.21 12.61 -17.71
N PHE A 111 -34.25 12.91 -18.49
CA PHE A 111 -35.49 13.53 -17.99
C PHE A 111 -36.34 12.58 -17.13
N ASP A 112 -36.41 11.30 -17.51
CA ASP A 112 -37.18 10.28 -16.80
C ASP A 112 -36.47 9.76 -15.53
N GLY A 113 -35.25 10.22 -15.23
CA GLY A 113 -34.44 9.74 -14.10
C GLY A 113 -33.99 8.28 -14.23
N ARG A 114 -33.89 7.77 -15.47
CA ARG A 114 -33.45 6.41 -15.80
C ARG A 114 -31.94 6.38 -16.06
N GLU A 115 -31.36 5.18 -16.10
CA GLU A 115 -29.95 4.97 -16.41
C GLU A 115 -29.59 5.52 -17.80
N ALA A 116 -28.99 6.71 -17.80
CA ALA A 116 -28.72 7.48 -19.02
C ALA A 116 -27.41 7.08 -19.70
N VAL A 117 -26.43 6.54 -18.96
CA VAL A 117 -25.12 6.12 -19.49
C VAL A 117 -24.70 4.81 -18.87
N GLN A 118 -24.10 3.94 -19.68
CA GLN A 118 -23.52 2.68 -19.21
C GLN A 118 -21.99 2.74 -19.32
N VAL A 119 -21.31 2.37 -18.24
CA VAL A 119 -19.84 2.24 -18.21
C VAL A 119 -19.48 0.75 -18.16
N LEU A 120 -18.79 0.28 -19.18
CA LEU A 120 -18.31 -1.08 -19.37
C LEU A 120 -16.84 -1.16 -18.99
N VAL A 121 -16.48 -2.16 -18.18
CA VAL A 121 -15.10 -2.39 -17.73
C VAL A 121 -14.82 -3.87 -17.61
N ASP A 122 -13.55 -4.24 -17.73
CA ASP A 122 -13.11 -5.60 -17.41
C ASP A 122 -13.15 -5.82 -15.89
N GLY A 123 -14.02 -6.73 -15.45
CA GLY A 123 -14.19 -7.06 -14.02
C GLY A 123 -13.04 -7.86 -13.42
N SER A 124 -12.05 -8.31 -14.21
CA SER A 124 -10.84 -8.95 -13.71
C SER A 124 -9.82 -7.96 -13.15
N ASP A 125 -9.89 -6.69 -13.60
CA ASP A 125 -9.04 -5.61 -13.12
C ASP A 125 -9.79 -4.74 -12.08
N THR A 126 -9.51 -5.00 -10.81
CA THR A 126 -10.11 -4.28 -9.68
C THR A 126 -9.82 -2.77 -9.69
N VAL A 127 -8.70 -2.35 -10.30
CA VAL A 127 -8.34 -0.93 -10.44
C VAL A 127 -9.27 -0.29 -11.46
N VAL A 128 -9.41 -0.89 -12.64
CA VAL A 128 -10.32 -0.41 -13.70
C VAL A 128 -11.79 -0.41 -13.24
N GLN A 129 -12.21 -1.42 -12.47
CA GLN A 129 -13.57 -1.46 -11.89
C GLN A 129 -13.84 -0.31 -10.93
N SER A 130 -12.85 0.07 -10.10
CA SER A 130 -12.98 1.23 -9.21
C SER A 130 -13.04 2.56 -9.96
N ALA A 131 -12.40 2.63 -11.15
CA ALA A 131 -12.53 3.75 -12.08
C ALA A 131 -13.96 3.89 -12.63
N ALA A 132 -14.61 2.78 -12.99
CA ALA A 132 -16.00 2.80 -13.46
C ALA A 132 -16.97 3.36 -12.41
N ILE A 133 -16.81 2.95 -11.14
CA ILE A 133 -17.62 3.47 -10.03
C ILE A 133 -17.42 4.99 -9.88
N GLN A 134 -16.19 5.47 -10.10
CA GLN A 134 -15.91 6.91 -10.05
C GLN A 134 -16.57 7.67 -11.21
N LEU A 135 -16.53 7.14 -12.44
CA LEU A 135 -17.17 7.74 -13.61
C LEU A 135 -18.70 7.77 -13.46
N ALA A 136 -19.29 6.75 -12.85
CA ALA A 136 -20.72 6.68 -12.57
C ALA A 136 -21.20 7.73 -11.55
N GLN A 137 -20.29 8.36 -10.79
CA GLN A 137 -20.60 9.44 -9.85
C GLN A 137 -20.52 10.85 -10.47
N VAL A 138 -20.16 10.98 -11.76
CA VAL A 138 -20.18 12.27 -12.45
C VAL A 138 -21.63 12.79 -12.51
N PRO A 139 -21.92 14.00 -11.98
CA PRO A 139 -23.28 14.51 -11.97
C PRO A 139 -23.82 14.65 -13.40
N LEU A 140 -24.97 14.02 -13.67
CA LEU A 140 -25.79 14.39 -14.80
C LEU A 140 -26.46 15.71 -14.40
N ASP A 141 -26.01 16.85 -14.95
CA ASP A 141 -26.61 18.16 -14.65
C ASP A 141 -28.16 18.12 -14.83
N THR A 142 -28.89 17.99 -13.74
CA THR A 142 -30.36 17.91 -13.73
C THR A 142 -31.02 19.29 -13.64
N ARG A 143 -30.28 20.37 -13.92
CA ARG A 143 -30.82 21.74 -13.82
C ARG A 143 -31.24 22.27 -15.19
N PRO A 144 -32.55 22.30 -15.51
CA PRO A 144 -33.03 23.08 -16.63
C PRO A 144 -32.83 24.57 -16.32
N THR A 145 -32.18 25.28 -17.24
CA THR A 145 -32.09 26.75 -17.27
C THR A 145 -33.37 27.42 -17.81
N SER A 146 -34.53 26.75 -17.75
CA SER A 146 -35.79 27.35 -18.17
C SER A 146 -36.66 27.78 -16.98
N ASN A 147 -36.96 29.08 -16.96
CA ASN A 147 -37.93 29.75 -16.11
C ASN A 147 -39.36 29.20 -16.28
N THR A 148 -39.67 27.99 -15.82
CA THR A 148 -41.05 27.54 -15.66
C THR A 148 -41.31 26.97 -14.27
N ARG A 149 -42.34 27.54 -13.64
CA ARG A 149 -42.82 27.39 -12.25
C ARG A 149 -42.84 25.94 -11.71
N PRO A 150 -42.66 25.73 -10.39
CA PRO A 150 -42.67 24.42 -9.78
C PRO A 150 -44.10 23.97 -9.51
N LEU A 151 -44.59 22.97 -10.23
CA LEU A 151 -45.78 22.21 -9.87
C LEU A 151 -45.55 20.74 -10.20
N ARG A 152 -44.90 20.03 -9.28
CA ARG A 152 -45.14 18.62 -8.97
C ARG A 152 -44.29 18.22 -7.76
N GLU A 153 -44.95 18.18 -6.61
CA GLU A 153 -44.55 17.40 -5.46
C GLU A 153 -44.29 15.95 -5.90
N GLY A 154 -43.15 15.37 -5.53
CA GLY A 154 -42.93 13.92 -5.63
C GLY A 154 -41.75 13.42 -6.46
N SER A 155 -40.72 14.21 -6.75
CA SER A 155 -39.43 13.66 -7.17
C SER A 155 -38.30 14.20 -6.32
N ILE A 156 -37.98 13.45 -5.27
CA ILE A 156 -36.64 13.50 -4.67
C ILE A 156 -35.70 12.91 -5.74
N ALA A 157 -35.31 13.72 -6.73
CA ALA A 157 -34.18 13.40 -7.59
C ALA A 157 -32.91 13.66 -6.79
N SER A 158 -32.69 12.76 -5.83
CA SER A 158 -31.56 12.72 -4.93
C SER A 158 -30.28 12.39 -5.70
N GLY A 159 -29.69 13.40 -6.35
CA GLY A 159 -28.24 13.52 -6.30
C GLY A 159 -27.85 13.84 -4.86
N GLN A 160 -27.72 12.83 -3.98
CA GLN A 160 -27.63 13.09 -2.53
C GLN A 160 -26.50 12.40 -1.77
N VAL A 161 -25.62 11.66 -2.41
CA VAL A 161 -24.43 11.15 -1.71
C VAL A 161 -23.18 11.76 -2.34
N SER A 162 -22.81 12.95 -1.86
CA SER A 162 -21.49 13.54 -2.14
C SER A 162 -20.46 12.80 -1.30
N VAL A 163 -19.68 11.93 -1.93
CA VAL A 163 -18.59 11.20 -1.26
C VAL A 163 -17.35 12.09 -1.24
N THR A 164 -17.11 12.74 -0.10
CA THR A 164 -15.89 13.53 0.11
C THR A 164 -14.79 12.65 0.69
N SER A 165 -13.65 12.58 -0.01
CA SER A 165 -12.47 11.86 0.47
C SER A 165 -11.66 12.72 1.44
N PHE A 166 -11.66 12.36 2.73
CA PHE A 166 -10.91 13.07 3.77
C PHE A 166 -9.39 12.80 3.72
N TYR A 167 -8.99 11.60 3.31
CA TYR A 167 -7.59 11.21 3.16
C TYR A 167 -7.27 10.94 1.68
N ASN A 168 -6.21 11.58 1.18
CA ASN A 168 -5.75 11.44 -0.20
C ASN A 168 -6.81 11.79 -1.28
N PRO A 169 -7.35 13.04 -1.32
CA PRO A 169 -8.39 13.43 -2.28
C PRO A 169 -7.91 13.36 -3.74
N GLN A 170 -6.61 13.54 -3.97
CA GLN A 170 -5.99 13.42 -5.30
C GLN A 170 -5.77 11.95 -5.72
N ARG A 171 -6.09 10.99 -4.84
CA ARG A 171 -5.94 9.54 -5.04
C ARG A 171 -4.55 9.13 -5.51
N ARG A 172 -3.51 9.77 -4.96
CA ARG A 172 -2.11 9.48 -5.26
C ARG A 172 -1.70 8.19 -4.56
N SER A 173 -1.35 7.16 -5.33
CA SER A 173 -0.98 5.83 -4.81
C SER A 173 0.08 5.88 -3.73
N ALA A 174 1.13 6.70 -3.92
CA ALA A 174 2.22 6.84 -2.96
C ALA A 174 1.76 7.29 -1.56
N VAL A 175 0.70 8.10 -1.44
CA VAL A 175 0.17 8.59 -0.15
C VAL A 175 -0.48 7.46 0.66
N ASN A 176 -0.90 6.37 0.01
CA ASN A 176 -1.44 5.18 0.68
C ASN A 176 -0.36 4.13 0.91
N ILE A 177 0.56 3.95 -0.04
CA ILE A 177 1.50 2.83 -0.06
C ILE A 177 2.75 3.09 0.81
N VAL A 178 3.33 4.29 0.71
CA VAL A 178 4.62 4.60 1.38
C VAL A 178 4.54 4.46 2.91
N PRO A 179 3.47 4.91 3.61
CA PRO A 179 3.36 4.66 5.05
C PRO A 179 3.37 3.18 5.40
N GLY A 180 2.67 2.34 4.61
CA GLY A 180 2.65 0.90 4.82
C GLY A 180 4.00 0.23 4.53
N LEU A 181 4.76 0.75 3.57
CA LEU A 181 6.10 0.27 3.25
C LEU A 181 7.08 0.44 4.42
N ILE A 182 6.90 1.41 5.32
CA ILE A 182 7.71 1.52 6.54
C ILE A 182 7.64 0.21 7.32
N GLY A 183 6.42 -0.26 7.60
CA GLY A 183 6.21 -1.49 8.36
C GLY A 183 6.76 -2.72 7.64
N VAL A 184 6.51 -2.81 6.33
CA VAL A 184 6.97 -3.93 5.48
C VAL A 184 8.50 -4.02 5.46
N ILE A 185 9.17 -2.90 5.21
CA ILE A 185 10.64 -2.80 5.15
C ILE A 185 11.25 -3.15 6.51
N LEU A 186 10.74 -2.58 7.61
CA LEU A 186 11.23 -2.86 8.95
C LEU A 186 11.03 -4.34 9.32
N THR A 187 9.88 -4.92 9.00
CA THR A 187 9.58 -6.32 9.26
C THR A 187 10.54 -7.24 8.52
N MET A 188 10.74 -7.02 7.21
CA MET A 188 11.66 -7.84 6.43
C MET A 188 13.09 -7.73 6.95
N THR A 189 13.58 -6.51 7.12
CA THR A 189 15.00 -6.28 7.43
C THR A 189 15.35 -6.63 8.86
N LEU A 190 14.55 -6.21 9.85
CA LEU A 190 14.87 -6.44 11.26
C LEU A 190 14.77 -7.91 11.64
N VAL A 191 13.73 -8.61 11.18
CA VAL A 191 13.60 -10.06 11.42
C VAL A 191 14.78 -10.79 10.78
N MET A 192 15.10 -10.47 9.52
CA MET A 192 16.16 -11.15 8.77
C MET A 192 17.53 -10.90 9.37
N PHE A 193 17.90 -9.63 9.61
CA PHE A 193 19.21 -9.30 10.15
C PHE A 193 19.40 -9.82 11.57
N THR A 194 18.35 -9.75 12.42
CA THR A 194 18.42 -10.30 13.77
C THR A 194 18.60 -11.81 13.75
N ALA A 195 17.79 -12.52 12.95
CA ALA A 195 17.87 -13.97 12.85
C ALA A 195 19.24 -14.43 12.33
N VAL A 196 19.72 -13.82 11.24
CA VAL A 196 21.02 -14.13 10.62
C VAL A 196 22.17 -13.78 11.55
N ALA A 197 22.14 -12.64 12.25
CA ALA A 197 23.22 -12.22 13.13
C ALA A 197 23.45 -13.19 14.30
N VAL A 198 22.37 -13.74 14.87
CA VAL A 198 22.46 -14.72 15.94
C VAL A 198 22.92 -16.08 15.40
N VAL A 199 22.39 -16.52 14.25
CA VAL A 199 22.77 -17.81 13.66
C VAL A 199 24.22 -17.81 13.15
N ARG A 200 24.68 -16.71 12.56
CA ARG A 200 26.08 -16.51 12.12
C ARG A 200 27.06 -16.70 13.27
N GLU A 201 26.71 -16.26 14.48
CA GLU A 201 27.55 -16.44 15.66
C GLU A 201 27.63 -17.92 16.11
N ARG A 202 26.51 -18.64 15.99
CA ARG A 202 26.42 -20.07 16.30
C ARG A 202 27.20 -20.91 15.28
N GLU A 203 27.02 -20.65 13.99
CA GLU A 203 27.75 -21.35 12.91
C GLU A 203 29.27 -21.17 13.01
N ARG A 204 29.73 -20.00 13.48
CA ARG A 204 31.15 -19.69 13.65
C ARG A 204 31.79 -20.31 14.90
N GLY A 205 31.02 -21.04 15.72
CA GLY A 205 31.50 -21.63 16.98
C GLY A 205 31.74 -20.63 18.12
N ASN A 206 31.57 -19.33 17.87
CA ASN A 206 31.81 -18.30 18.88
C ASN A 206 30.84 -18.36 20.08
N MET A 207 29.68 -19.01 19.93
CA MET A 207 28.78 -19.25 21.06
C MET A 207 29.44 -20.05 22.19
N GLU A 208 30.34 -20.99 21.87
CA GLU A 208 31.03 -21.81 22.86
C GLU A 208 32.02 -20.98 23.68
N LEU A 209 32.76 -20.08 23.02
CA LEU A 209 33.68 -19.15 23.67
C LEU A 209 32.95 -18.12 24.55
N LEU A 210 31.72 -17.74 24.16
CA LEU A 210 30.91 -16.77 24.90
C LEU A 210 30.27 -17.38 26.16
N ILE A 211 29.94 -18.67 26.17
CA ILE A 211 29.41 -19.38 27.34
C ILE A 211 30.47 -19.51 28.45
N ALA A 212 31.76 -19.49 28.11
CA ALA A 212 32.86 -19.50 29.06
C ALA A 212 33.13 -18.14 29.74
N THR A 213 32.48 -17.06 29.28
CA THR A 213 32.58 -15.74 29.91
C THR A 213 31.56 -15.60 31.05
N PRO A 214 31.80 -14.75 32.08
CA PRO A 214 30.87 -14.56 33.20
C PRO A 214 29.61 -13.74 32.82
N VAL A 215 29.22 -13.73 31.54
CA VAL A 215 28.09 -12.98 30.98
C VAL A 215 26.88 -13.91 30.86
N SER A 216 25.69 -13.44 31.25
CA SER A 216 24.49 -14.27 31.13
C SER A 216 24.04 -14.41 29.66
N ARG A 217 23.35 -15.51 29.34
CA ARG A 217 22.80 -15.74 27.98
C ARG A 217 21.84 -14.63 27.55
N SER A 218 21.04 -14.09 28.48
CA SER A 218 20.10 -13.00 28.19
C SER A 218 20.81 -11.65 27.98
N GLU A 219 21.86 -11.34 28.77
CA GLU A 219 22.67 -10.14 28.57
C GLU A 219 23.35 -10.15 27.20
N LEU A 220 23.86 -11.29 26.78
CA LEU A 220 24.49 -11.47 25.47
C LEU A 220 23.47 -11.30 24.34
N MET A 221 22.31 -11.96 24.41
CA MET A 221 21.28 -11.89 23.38
C MET A 221 20.71 -10.48 23.26
N VAL A 222 20.30 -9.86 24.37
CA VAL A 222 19.75 -8.49 24.35
C VAL A 222 20.81 -7.49 23.90
N GLY A 223 22.04 -7.57 24.43
CA GLY A 223 23.13 -6.68 24.03
C GLY A 223 23.50 -6.80 22.54
N LYS A 224 23.31 -7.97 21.94
CA LYS A 224 23.56 -8.22 20.51
C LYS A 224 22.45 -7.69 19.62
N VAL A 225 21.20 -7.78 20.07
CA VAL A 225 20.03 -7.44 19.27
C VAL A 225 19.62 -5.97 19.40
N LEU A 226 19.89 -5.33 20.55
CA LEU A 226 19.56 -3.92 20.77
C LEU A 226 20.13 -2.94 19.71
N PRO A 227 21.35 -3.11 19.19
CA PRO A 227 21.88 -2.27 18.10
C PRO A 227 20.99 -2.28 16.84
N TYR A 228 20.27 -3.37 16.57
CA TYR A 228 19.32 -3.44 15.46
C TYR A 228 18.07 -2.60 15.72
N ALA A 229 17.74 -2.27 16.97
CA ALA A 229 16.67 -1.32 17.26
C ALA A 229 17.02 0.08 16.75
N ALA A 230 18.25 0.53 16.96
CA ALA A 230 18.74 1.80 16.42
C ALA A 230 18.75 1.81 14.88
N ILE A 231 19.06 0.66 14.26
CA ILE A 231 18.94 0.50 12.81
C ILE A 231 17.50 0.64 12.35
N GLY A 232 16.53 0.03 13.04
CA GLY A 232 15.11 0.16 12.71
C GLY A 232 14.61 1.60 12.80
N LEU A 233 15.05 2.36 13.82
CA LEU A 233 14.75 3.78 13.92
C LEU A 233 15.38 4.58 12.77
N LEU A 234 16.64 4.31 12.44
CA LEU A 234 17.31 4.93 11.31
C LEU A 234 16.60 4.63 9.97
N GLN A 235 16.15 3.39 9.78
CA GLN A 235 15.37 2.99 8.61
C GLN A 235 14.01 3.70 8.57
N THR A 236 13.35 3.86 9.72
CA THR A 236 12.11 4.65 9.82
C THR A 236 12.36 6.08 9.36
N THR A 237 13.42 6.73 9.85
CA THR A 237 13.81 8.08 9.41
C THR A 237 14.11 8.09 7.91
N LEU A 238 14.86 7.12 7.40
CA LEU A 238 15.23 7.02 5.98
C LEU A 238 14.00 6.93 5.09
N VAL A 239 13.04 6.05 5.42
CA VAL A 239 11.81 5.88 4.63
C VAL A 239 10.92 7.12 4.73
N LEU A 240 10.83 7.78 5.89
CA LEU A 240 10.07 9.03 6.03
C LEU A 240 10.68 10.17 5.20
N VAL A 241 12.01 10.33 5.25
CA VAL A 241 12.73 11.35 4.47
C VAL A 241 12.56 11.10 2.98
N LEU A 242 12.78 9.88 2.50
CA LEU A 242 12.62 9.54 1.09
C LEU A 242 11.16 9.59 0.64
N GLY A 243 10.23 9.16 1.47
CA GLY A 243 8.79 9.25 1.22
C GLY A 243 8.32 10.70 1.05
N THR A 244 8.84 11.60 1.88
CA THR A 244 8.52 13.02 1.78
C THR A 244 9.24 13.68 0.60
N TRP A 245 10.52 13.36 0.38
CA TRP A 245 11.34 14.01 -0.64
C TRP A 245 11.07 13.52 -2.07
N LEU A 246 11.01 12.20 -2.29
CA LEU A 246 10.77 11.62 -3.63
C LEU A 246 9.29 11.60 -3.97
N PHE A 247 8.45 11.17 -3.02
CA PHE A 247 7.05 10.89 -3.29
C PHE A 247 6.11 11.99 -2.83
N GLN A 248 6.62 13.05 -2.17
CA GLN A 248 5.83 14.16 -1.63
C GLN A 248 4.66 13.67 -0.77
N VAL A 249 4.89 12.63 0.04
CA VAL A 249 3.90 12.08 0.96
C VAL A 249 3.80 13.01 2.17
N PRO A 250 2.63 13.59 2.45
CA PRO A 250 2.47 14.47 3.59
C PRO A 250 2.47 13.66 4.88
N ILE A 251 3.32 14.04 5.83
CA ILE A 251 3.26 13.52 7.20
C ILE A 251 2.15 14.29 7.92
N ARG A 252 1.01 13.62 8.14
CA ARG A 252 -0.13 14.17 8.88
C ARG A 252 -0.14 13.56 10.27
N GLY A 253 -0.07 14.40 11.31
CA GLY A 253 0.00 13.98 12.72
C GLY A 253 1.37 14.21 13.35
N SER A 254 1.59 13.61 14.52
CA SER A 254 2.84 13.75 15.26
C SER A 254 3.90 12.77 14.77
N LEU A 255 5.11 13.27 14.52
CA LEU A 255 6.27 12.41 14.27
C LEU A 255 6.53 11.46 15.45
N LEU A 256 6.24 11.91 16.67
CA LEU A 256 6.44 11.11 17.88
C LEU A 256 5.57 9.84 17.86
N ASP A 257 4.32 9.93 17.39
CA ASP A 257 3.41 8.78 17.31
C ASP A 257 3.95 7.74 16.32
N ILE A 258 4.47 8.20 15.18
CA ILE A 258 5.10 7.32 14.18
C ILE A 258 6.31 6.62 14.78
N TYR A 259 7.18 7.35 15.50
CA TYR A 259 8.34 6.74 16.15
C TYR A 259 7.95 5.79 17.28
N LEU A 260 6.89 6.08 18.05
CA LEU A 260 6.41 5.21 19.11
C LEU A 260 5.84 3.90 18.55
N ALA A 261 5.02 3.97 17.50
CA ALA A 261 4.55 2.81 16.76
C ALA A 261 5.72 2.02 16.14
N ALA A 262 6.69 2.72 15.56
CA ALA A 262 7.89 2.10 15.00
C ALA A 262 8.73 1.39 16.07
N VAL A 263 8.90 1.96 17.27
CA VAL A 263 9.60 1.30 18.39
C VAL A 263 8.90 0.00 18.76
N LEU A 264 7.57 0.00 18.88
CA LEU A 264 6.80 -1.22 19.19
C LEU A 264 6.98 -2.28 18.11
N LEU A 265 6.87 -1.89 16.84
CA LEU A 265 7.10 -2.78 15.71
C LEU A 265 8.53 -3.34 15.69
N VAL A 266 9.52 -2.48 15.95
CA VAL A 266 10.94 -2.84 16.04
C VAL A 266 11.11 -3.91 17.12
N LEU A 267 10.65 -3.67 18.35
CA LEU A 267 10.78 -4.62 19.44
C LEU A 267 10.13 -5.97 19.12
N ALA A 268 8.93 -5.96 18.53
CA ALA A 268 8.24 -7.17 18.12
C ALA A 268 9.01 -7.95 17.03
N ASN A 269 9.54 -7.26 16.03
CA ASN A 269 10.33 -7.86 14.95
C ASN A 269 11.69 -8.40 15.43
N LEU A 270 12.33 -7.73 16.40
CA LEU A 270 13.54 -8.23 17.04
C LEU A 270 13.26 -9.53 17.82
N ALA A 271 12.14 -9.58 18.56
CA ALA A 271 11.71 -10.79 19.25
C ALA A 271 11.41 -11.94 18.27
N LEU A 272 10.78 -11.63 17.14
CA LEU A 272 10.47 -12.61 16.10
C LEU A 272 11.75 -13.12 15.41
N GLY A 273 12.70 -12.23 15.09
CA GLY A 273 14.01 -12.62 14.55
C GLY A 273 14.80 -13.50 15.54
N LEU A 274 14.76 -13.18 16.83
CA LEU A 274 15.29 -14.03 17.89
C LEU A 274 14.62 -15.40 17.91
N LEU A 275 13.29 -15.47 17.84
CA LEU A 275 12.55 -16.72 17.80
C LEU A 275 12.98 -17.60 16.62
N ILE A 276 13.08 -17.03 15.41
CA ILE A 276 13.56 -17.75 14.22
C ILE A 276 14.98 -18.29 14.44
N SER A 277 15.87 -17.49 15.04
CA SER A 277 17.27 -17.88 15.32
C SER A 277 17.40 -19.08 16.27
N THR A 278 16.39 -19.34 17.11
CA THR A 278 16.40 -20.50 18.00
C THR A 278 16.27 -21.81 17.22
N ARG A 279 15.51 -21.81 16.12
CA ARG A 279 15.20 -23.00 15.31
C ARG A 279 16.17 -23.18 14.15
N ALA A 280 16.64 -22.07 13.58
CA ALA A 280 17.54 -22.09 12.44
C ALA A 280 18.93 -22.62 12.81
N ARG A 281 19.45 -23.51 11.96
CA ARG A 281 20.78 -24.13 12.07
C ARG A 281 21.80 -23.46 11.15
N SER A 282 21.35 -22.85 10.06
CA SER A 282 22.21 -22.11 9.15
C SER A 282 21.70 -20.71 8.80
N GLN A 283 22.60 -19.81 8.38
CA GLN A 283 22.23 -18.46 7.94
C GLN A 283 21.23 -18.52 6.78
N PHE A 284 21.46 -19.42 5.83
CA PHE A 284 20.54 -19.64 4.71
C PHE A 284 19.16 -20.13 5.20
N GLN A 285 19.12 -21.05 6.16
CA GLN A 285 17.86 -21.50 6.75
C GLN A 285 17.12 -20.36 7.47
N ALA A 286 17.84 -19.50 8.20
CA ALA A 286 17.25 -18.33 8.86
C ALA A 286 16.64 -17.34 7.85
N MET A 287 17.32 -17.11 6.73
CA MET A 287 16.80 -16.28 5.63
C MET A 287 15.52 -16.87 5.04
N GLN A 288 15.51 -18.17 4.74
CA GLN A 288 14.32 -18.84 4.17
C GLN A 288 13.14 -18.83 5.14
N MET A 289 13.37 -19.09 6.42
CA MET A 289 12.32 -19.02 7.45
C MET A 289 11.76 -17.59 7.59
N THR A 290 12.64 -16.59 7.51
CA THR A 290 12.20 -15.18 7.54
C THR A 290 11.35 -14.84 6.32
N LEU A 291 11.78 -15.26 5.12
CA LEU A 291 11.02 -15.03 3.88
C LEU A 291 9.65 -15.74 3.92
N PHE A 292 9.61 -16.98 4.42
CA PHE A 292 8.40 -17.76 4.59
C PHE A 292 7.41 -17.09 5.55
N LEU A 293 7.87 -16.39 6.58
CA LEU A 293 7.02 -15.63 7.48
C LEU A 293 6.65 -14.25 6.93
N PHE A 294 7.57 -13.62 6.19
CA PHE A 294 7.38 -12.31 5.59
C PHE A 294 6.25 -12.30 4.55
N LEU A 295 6.21 -13.30 3.66
CA LEU A 295 5.24 -13.31 2.56
C LEU A 295 3.78 -13.40 3.05
N PRO A 296 3.40 -14.29 3.97
CA PRO A 296 2.07 -14.25 4.60
C PRO A 296 1.85 -12.95 5.38
N SER A 297 2.87 -12.41 6.06
CA SER A 297 2.75 -11.16 6.83
C SER A 297 2.34 -9.99 5.95
N ILE A 298 2.98 -9.79 4.80
CA ILE A 298 2.61 -8.69 3.89
C ILE A 298 1.20 -8.87 3.30
N LEU A 299 0.78 -10.10 3.00
CA LEU A 299 -0.54 -10.38 2.44
C LEU A 299 -1.67 -10.24 3.47
N LEU A 300 -1.42 -10.64 4.71
CA LEU A 300 -2.43 -10.69 5.78
C LEU A 300 -2.50 -9.40 6.62
N SER A 301 -1.47 -8.56 6.57
CA SER A 301 -1.35 -7.37 7.44
C SER A 301 -2.34 -6.25 7.18
N GLY A 302 -3.09 -6.28 6.08
CA GLY A 302 -3.90 -5.14 5.63
C GLY A 302 -3.21 -4.27 4.59
N PHE A 303 -1.93 -4.50 4.28
CA PHE A 303 -1.17 -3.73 3.29
C PHE A 303 -1.63 -3.99 1.85
N MET A 304 -1.60 -5.26 1.43
CA MET A 304 -1.98 -5.66 0.07
C MET A 304 -3.49 -5.81 -0.11
N PHE A 305 -4.15 -6.37 0.91
CA PHE A 305 -5.58 -6.66 0.89
C PHE A 305 -6.26 -6.08 2.12
N PRO A 306 -7.50 -5.55 2.01
CA PRO A 306 -8.20 -4.99 3.15
C PRO A 306 -8.43 -6.04 4.25
N PHE A 307 -7.89 -5.78 5.45
CA PHE A 307 -8.02 -6.68 6.61
C PHE A 307 -9.49 -7.01 6.95
N ALA A 308 -10.36 -6.00 6.89
CA ALA A 308 -11.78 -6.15 7.19
C ALA A 308 -12.53 -7.08 6.22
N GLY A 309 -11.99 -7.30 5.01
CA GLY A 309 -12.56 -8.22 4.02
C GLY A 309 -12.19 -9.69 4.24
N MET A 310 -11.27 -9.98 5.16
CA MET A 310 -10.80 -11.36 5.41
C MET A 310 -11.82 -12.14 6.26
N PRO A 311 -11.96 -13.47 6.06
CA PRO A 311 -12.72 -14.32 6.98
C PRO A 311 -12.15 -14.27 8.41
N ARG A 312 -13.01 -14.38 9.43
CA ARG A 312 -12.61 -14.30 10.85
C ARG A 312 -11.41 -15.18 11.25
N PRO A 313 -11.30 -16.45 10.82
CA PRO A 313 -10.12 -17.27 11.17
C PRO A 313 -8.80 -16.70 10.63
N VAL A 314 -8.85 -16.06 9.46
CA VAL A 314 -7.68 -15.43 8.82
C VAL A 314 -7.32 -14.14 9.56
N GLN A 315 -8.32 -13.37 9.99
CA GLN A 315 -8.09 -12.17 10.82
C GLN A 315 -7.38 -12.52 12.14
N TRP A 316 -7.77 -13.59 12.81
CA TRP A 316 -7.09 -14.05 14.04
C TRP A 316 -5.64 -14.45 13.79
N LEU A 317 -5.35 -15.12 12.68
CA LEU A 317 -3.98 -15.45 12.31
C LEU A 317 -3.16 -14.19 12.01
N ALA A 318 -3.76 -13.24 11.30
CA ALA A 318 -3.13 -11.96 10.97
C ALA A 318 -2.83 -11.13 12.22
N GLU A 319 -3.65 -11.18 13.26
CA GLU A 319 -3.42 -10.49 14.54
C GLU A 319 -2.21 -11.01 15.32
N VAL A 320 -1.66 -12.17 14.98
CA VAL A 320 -0.37 -12.64 15.56
C VAL A 320 0.82 -11.87 14.97
N LEU A 321 0.65 -11.28 13.78
CA LEU A 321 1.74 -10.66 13.04
C LEU A 321 1.92 -9.20 13.46
N PRO A 322 3.15 -8.77 13.85
CA PRO A 322 3.40 -7.40 14.29
C PRO A 322 3.02 -6.34 13.25
N LEU A 323 3.23 -6.66 11.97
CA LEU A 323 2.93 -5.76 10.86
C LEU A 323 1.45 -5.37 10.81
N THR A 324 0.55 -6.28 11.14
CA THR A 324 -0.90 -6.04 11.16
C THR A 324 -1.29 -4.93 12.12
N HIS A 325 -0.64 -4.87 13.29
CA HIS A 325 -0.92 -3.83 14.29
C HIS A 325 -0.30 -2.50 13.94
N PHE A 326 0.83 -2.48 13.24
CA PHE A 326 1.48 -1.24 12.83
C PHE A 326 0.70 -0.50 11.73
N LEU A 327 -0.02 -1.23 10.87
CA LEU A 327 -0.79 -0.67 9.77
C LEU A 327 -2.21 -0.21 10.16
N ARG A 328 -2.65 -0.52 11.39
CA ARG A 328 -3.99 -0.24 11.90
C ARG A 328 -3.95 0.85 12.96
#